data_AF-A0A158DNB7-F1
#
_entry.id   AF-A0A158DNB7-F1
#
_cell.length_a   1.000
_cell.length_b   1.000
_cell.length_c   1.000
_cell.angle_alpha   90.00
_cell.angle_beta   90.00
_cell.angle_gamma   90.00
#
_symmetry.space_group_name_H-M   'P 1'
#
loop_
_entity.id
_entity.type
_entity.pdbx_description
1 polymer ?
#
loop_
_entity_poly.entity_id
_entity_poly.type
_entity_poly.pdbx_seq_one_letter_code
_entity_poly.pdbx_strand_id
1 'polypeptide(L)'
;MSSSSDDSKKQLQLRKTEIHDPLDDIFGGVSASGAERSKIDMVARQIFGDSDEFADLIAQLVENMVTIGEARARVSTDLKTIGGLLMNSMHLIKNVMVATSGNKTTSLRRAATLGYSFFELALGVKMAAARKYMRCYEAFLDNTEAIRVFNVGELDILAADHVTDEQVAVILAAKQANEHMTREDVRKMLATLQKQEEALADQKADLDNYEALLEDSKTAQRVAEDEANRLQQQLDATAKLIAEKEAQLQRMDSYYTGRQAGLANLEKDLADKDKEIARLNEERNALLNRKPEVQIKEVETTPAGFKSISESLEKRNAELKQLEDQLVERRAELERLEADRKKEAGAIEAANRVQAAMQEALSSFEQFAGKLSLAQVAVQASDGLGQHEPLIETLAAMMRKQLSEIETGLRNL
;
A
#
# COMPACT_ATOMS: atom_id res chain seq x y z
N MET A 1 -56.33 -15.21 38.31
CA MET A 1 -55.01 -14.57 38.55
C MET A 1 -54.29 -15.43 39.57
N SER A 2 -53.53 -16.43 39.13
CA SER A 2 -52.07 -16.41 38.85
C SER A 2 -51.29 -16.02 40.12
N SER A 3 -50.74 -16.97 40.85
CA SER A 3 -49.48 -17.72 40.65
C SER A 3 -48.35 -17.09 41.47
N SER A 4 -47.77 -17.87 42.39
CA SER A 4 -46.32 -17.80 42.64
C SER A 4 -45.90 -19.09 43.33
N SER A 5 -45.45 -20.03 42.51
CA SER A 5 -44.70 -21.22 42.88
C SER A 5 -43.36 -21.04 42.17
N ASP A 6 -42.25 -20.89 42.88
CA ASP A 6 -41.02 -21.60 42.52
C ASP A 6 -39.95 -21.42 43.61
N ASP A 7 -39.89 -22.39 44.52
CA ASP A 7 -38.92 -22.47 45.61
C ASP A 7 -37.74 -23.37 45.18
N SER A 8 -37.17 -23.06 44.01
CA SER A 8 -36.23 -23.94 43.29
C SER A 8 -34.93 -23.24 42.90
N LYS A 9 -34.29 -22.48 43.80
CA LYS A 9 -32.92 -21.97 43.59
C LYS A 9 -32.07 -22.02 44.86
N LYS A 10 -31.89 -23.22 45.41
CA LYS A 10 -30.73 -23.51 46.28
C LYS A 10 -29.48 -23.65 45.42
N GLN A 11 -28.60 -22.68 45.57
CA GLN A 11 -27.25 -22.59 45.04
C GLN A 11 -26.50 -23.93 45.17
N LEU A 12 -26.28 -24.62 44.05
CA LEU A 12 -25.24 -25.64 43.94
C LEU A 12 -23.89 -24.92 43.81
N GLN A 13 -23.29 -24.59 44.95
CA GLN A 13 -21.85 -24.35 45.00
C GLN A 13 -21.16 -25.70 44.77
N LEU A 14 -20.85 -26.00 43.51
CA LEU A 14 -19.89 -27.04 43.15
C LEU A 14 -18.52 -26.61 43.67
N ARG A 15 -18.21 -26.98 44.91
CA ARG A 15 -16.83 -27.03 45.39
C ARG A 15 -16.04 -27.83 44.36
N LYS A 16 -15.03 -27.20 43.74
CA LYS A 16 -13.90 -27.89 43.13
C LYS A 16 -13.28 -28.76 44.22
N THR A 17 -13.79 -29.98 44.34
CA THR A 17 -13.06 -31.07 44.97
C THR A 17 -12.17 -31.58 43.85
N GLU A 18 -10.87 -31.34 43.99
CA GLU A 18 -9.88 -32.10 43.24
C GLU A 18 -10.20 -33.57 43.50
N ILE A 19 -10.73 -34.24 42.47
CA ILE A 19 -11.13 -35.64 42.57
C ILE A 19 -9.84 -36.43 42.56
N HIS A 20 -9.37 -36.76 43.75
CA HIS A 20 -8.25 -37.66 43.95
C HIS A 20 -8.65 -39.06 43.50
N ASP A 21 -8.03 -39.55 42.42
CA ASP A 21 -8.16 -40.93 41.97
C ASP A 21 -7.11 -41.79 42.72
N PRO A 22 -7.47 -42.90 43.37
CA PRO A 22 -6.48 -43.80 44.00
C PRO A 22 -5.48 -44.40 42.99
N LEU A 23 -5.75 -44.35 41.69
CA LEU A 23 -4.77 -44.70 40.66
C LEU A 23 -3.78 -43.56 40.34
N ASP A 24 -4.15 -42.29 40.56
CA ASP A 24 -3.23 -41.15 40.44
C ASP A 24 -2.17 -41.19 41.58
N ASP A 25 -2.46 -41.80 42.73
CA ASP A 25 -1.50 -42.04 43.82
C ASP A 25 -0.46 -43.13 43.49
N ILE A 26 -0.89 -44.18 42.79
CA ILE A 26 -0.01 -45.33 42.47
C ILE A 26 0.98 -44.96 41.35
N PHE A 27 0.60 -44.02 40.47
CA PHE A 27 1.35 -43.67 39.26
C PHE A 27 1.76 -42.19 39.19
N GLY A 28 1.54 -41.44 40.27
CA GLY A 28 1.87 -40.03 40.38
C GLY A 28 3.37 -39.77 40.41
N GLY A 29 3.89 -39.23 39.30
CA GLY A 29 4.90 -38.16 39.39
C GLY A 29 6.37 -38.50 39.15
N VAL A 30 6.75 -39.64 38.56
CA VAL A 30 8.17 -39.86 38.22
C VAL A 30 8.32 -40.53 36.85
N SER A 31 9.15 -39.92 36.01
CA SER A 31 9.52 -40.39 34.67
C SER A 31 10.01 -41.84 34.67
N ALA A 32 9.65 -42.61 33.64
CA ALA A 32 10.00 -44.03 33.51
C ALA A 32 11.48 -44.28 33.15
N SER A 33 12.25 -43.24 32.79
CA SER A 33 13.60 -43.35 32.25
C SER A 33 14.75 -43.36 33.28
N GLY A 34 14.46 -43.18 34.57
CA GLY A 34 15.51 -42.82 35.54
C GLY A 34 16.21 -43.96 36.28
N ALA A 35 15.83 -45.23 36.07
CA ALA A 35 16.31 -46.35 36.90
C ALA A 35 17.67 -46.92 36.45
N GLU A 36 18.66 -46.07 36.18
CA GLU A 36 20.02 -46.55 35.97
C GLU A 36 20.59 -47.06 37.29
N ARG A 37 20.90 -48.36 37.35
CA ARG A 37 21.49 -49.04 38.53
C ARG A 37 22.64 -48.23 39.14
N SER A 38 23.47 -47.61 38.30
CA SER A 38 24.60 -46.76 38.72
C SER A 38 24.19 -45.49 39.47
N LYS A 39 23.08 -44.85 39.08
CA LYS A 39 22.57 -43.65 39.76
C LYS A 39 21.94 -44.01 41.10
N ILE A 40 21.19 -45.12 41.14
CA ILE A 40 20.55 -45.63 42.35
C ILE A 40 21.61 -46.06 43.38
N ASP A 41 22.67 -46.75 42.94
CA ASP A 41 23.79 -47.16 43.80
C ASP A 41 24.54 -45.95 44.37
N MET A 42 24.83 -44.95 43.54
CA MET A 42 25.47 -43.70 43.98
C MET A 42 24.64 -42.96 45.04
N VAL A 43 23.32 -42.84 44.84
CA VAL A 43 22.42 -42.18 45.80
C VAL A 43 22.31 -42.99 47.10
N ALA A 44 22.22 -44.32 47.02
CA ALA A 44 22.18 -45.18 48.20
C ALA A 44 23.48 -45.05 49.03
N ARG A 45 24.65 -45.04 48.38
CA ARG A 45 25.95 -44.82 49.04
C ARG A 45 26.09 -43.43 49.61
N GLN A 46 25.53 -42.40 48.97
CA GLN A 46 25.51 -41.04 49.51
C GLN A 46 24.69 -40.93 50.81
N ILE A 47 23.59 -41.68 50.92
CA ILE A 47 22.68 -41.63 52.08
C ILE A 47 23.20 -42.51 53.23
N PHE A 48 23.65 -43.73 52.92
CA PHE A 48 24.03 -44.73 53.92
C PHE A 48 25.54 -44.81 54.17
N GLY A 49 26.35 -44.13 53.37
CA GLY A 49 27.81 -44.17 53.42
C GLY A 49 28.42 -45.37 52.68
N ASP A 50 29.73 -45.36 52.52
CA ASP A 50 30.51 -46.40 51.81
C ASP A 50 31.08 -47.48 52.75
N SER A 51 30.60 -47.55 53.99
CA SER A 51 31.05 -48.59 54.94
C SER A 51 30.50 -49.96 54.58
N ASP A 52 31.35 -50.99 54.73
CA ASP A 52 30.99 -52.40 54.48
C ASP A 52 29.77 -52.88 55.28
N GLU A 53 29.45 -52.24 56.40
CA GLU A 53 28.26 -52.53 57.23
C GLU A 53 26.93 -52.37 56.47
N PHE A 54 26.86 -51.46 55.51
CA PHE A 54 25.64 -51.18 54.74
C PHE A 54 25.67 -51.76 53.32
N ALA A 55 26.73 -52.48 52.93
CA ALA A 55 26.90 -52.97 51.57
C ALA A 55 25.74 -53.89 51.11
N ASP A 56 25.32 -54.81 51.97
CA ASP A 56 24.21 -55.73 51.68
C ASP A 56 22.86 -55.00 51.63
N LEU A 57 22.65 -54.01 52.50
CA LEU A 57 21.44 -53.17 52.50
C LEU A 57 21.35 -52.32 51.23
N ILE A 58 22.47 -51.68 50.85
CA ILE A 58 22.57 -50.88 49.62
C ILE A 58 22.29 -51.76 48.40
N ALA A 59 22.88 -52.96 48.32
CA ALA A 59 22.63 -53.89 47.22
C ALA A 59 21.15 -54.29 47.11
N GLN A 60 20.49 -54.59 48.23
CA GLN A 60 19.06 -54.92 48.26
C GLN A 60 18.17 -53.73 47.89
N LEU A 61 18.48 -52.53 48.37
CA LEU A 61 17.75 -51.31 48.03
C LEU A 61 17.91 -50.97 46.55
N VAL A 62 19.12 -51.08 46.00
CA VAL A 62 19.38 -50.88 44.57
C VAL A 62 18.56 -51.86 43.74
N GLU A 63 18.58 -53.15 44.08
CA GLU A 63 17.83 -54.17 43.35
C GLU A 63 16.30 -53.95 43.44
N ASN A 64 15.79 -53.57 44.61
CA ASN A 64 14.38 -53.23 44.80
C ASN A 64 14.00 -51.99 43.97
N MET A 65 14.83 -50.96 43.94
CA MET A 65 14.57 -49.75 43.17
C MET A 65 14.65 -49.98 41.65
N VAL A 66 15.57 -50.84 41.19
CA VAL A 66 15.62 -51.28 39.78
C VAL A 66 14.35 -52.05 39.42
N THR A 67 13.93 -53.00 40.27
CA THR A 67 12.70 -53.77 40.07
C THR A 67 11.46 -52.86 40.03
N ILE A 68 11.40 -51.84 40.89
CA ILE A 68 10.33 -50.83 40.87
C ILE A 68 10.37 -50.01 39.58
N GLY A 69 11.56 -49.65 39.08
CA GLY A 69 11.74 -48.98 37.79
C GLY A 69 11.22 -49.80 36.61
N GLU A 70 11.55 -51.09 36.56
CA GLU A 70 11.06 -52.02 35.54
C GLU A 70 9.54 -52.24 35.62
N ALA A 71 8.99 -52.37 36.83
CA ALA A 71 7.56 -52.46 37.05
C ALA A 71 6.83 -51.20 36.54
N ARG A 72 7.41 -50.01 36.73
CA ARG A 72 6.88 -48.74 36.21
C ARG A 72 6.91 -48.66 34.68
N ALA A 73 8.00 -49.10 34.04
CA ALA A 73 8.08 -49.15 32.58
C ALA A 73 7.03 -50.11 31.97
N ARG A 74 6.77 -51.23 32.66
CA ARG A 74 5.69 -52.17 32.30
C ARG A 74 4.31 -51.53 32.41
N VAL A 75 4.04 -50.81 33.50
CA VAL A 75 2.79 -50.05 33.67
C VAL A 75 2.55 -49.05 32.54
N SER A 76 3.58 -48.31 32.10
CA SER A 76 3.44 -47.39 30.96
C SER A 76 3.05 -48.11 29.66
N THR A 77 3.57 -49.32 29.45
CA THR A 77 3.17 -50.17 28.32
C THR A 77 1.75 -50.72 28.50
N ASP A 78 1.37 -51.08 29.72
CA ASP A 78 0.03 -51.56 30.04
C ASP A 78 -1.03 -50.47 29.86
N LEU A 79 -0.68 -49.20 30.06
CA LEU A 79 -1.55 -48.06 29.81
C LEU A 79 -1.97 -47.95 28.33
N LYS A 80 -1.07 -48.25 27.39
CA LYS A 80 -1.40 -48.36 25.96
C LYS A 80 -2.40 -49.47 25.70
N THR A 81 -2.16 -50.63 26.31
CA THR A 81 -3.06 -51.79 26.20
C THR A 81 -4.43 -51.49 26.79
N ILE A 82 -4.50 -50.83 27.95
CA ILE A 82 -5.75 -50.44 28.60
C ILE A 82 -6.52 -49.45 27.72
N GLY A 83 -5.88 -48.37 27.24
CA GLY A 83 -6.53 -47.39 26.36
C GLY A 83 -7.10 -48.02 25.10
N GLY A 84 -6.31 -48.86 24.41
CA GLY A 84 -6.74 -49.57 23.21
C GLY A 84 -7.87 -50.57 23.46
N LEU A 85 -7.82 -51.32 24.56
CA LEU A 85 -8.88 -52.28 24.92
C LEU A 85 -10.18 -51.57 25.33
N LEU A 86 -10.10 -50.46 26.08
CA LEU A 86 -11.27 -49.65 26.42
C LEU A 86 -11.90 -49.05 25.16
N MET A 87 -11.08 -48.51 24.24
CA MET A 87 -11.56 -47.95 22.98
C MET A 87 -12.22 -49.01 22.10
N ASN A 88 -11.58 -50.18 21.95
CA ASN A 88 -12.16 -51.31 21.20
C ASN A 88 -13.48 -51.79 21.84
N SER A 89 -13.52 -51.93 23.17
CA SER A 89 -14.75 -52.31 23.88
C SER A 89 -15.87 -51.28 23.67
N MET A 90 -15.53 -49.99 23.69
CA MET A 90 -16.47 -48.91 23.39
C MET A 90 -16.97 -48.98 21.94
N HIS A 91 -16.10 -49.32 20.97
CA HIS A 91 -16.49 -49.52 19.58
C HIS A 91 -17.42 -50.72 19.41
N LEU A 92 -17.16 -51.85 20.06
CA LEU A 92 -18.04 -53.02 20.03
C LEU A 92 -19.45 -52.67 20.52
N ILE A 93 -19.55 -51.97 21.65
CA ILE A 93 -20.84 -51.53 22.22
C ILE A 93 -21.54 -50.56 21.25
N LYS A 94 -20.81 -49.58 20.70
CA LYS A 94 -21.36 -48.65 19.70
C LYS A 94 -21.87 -49.38 18.45
N ASN A 95 -21.10 -50.33 17.90
CA ASN A 95 -21.45 -51.06 16.69
C ASN A 95 -22.73 -51.88 16.87
N VAL A 96 -22.88 -52.58 17.99
CA VAL A 96 -24.13 -53.31 18.32
C VAL A 96 -25.31 -52.35 18.46
N MET A 97 -25.12 -51.21 19.13
CA MET A 97 -26.17 -50.20 19.30
C MET A 97 -26.57 -49.54 17.97
N VAL A 98 -25.62 -49.28 17.08
CA VAL A 98 -25.88 -48.77 15.72
C VAL A 98 -26.62 -49.82 14.88
N ALA A 99 -26.23 -51.09 14.96
CA ALA A 99 -26.89 -52.18 14.25
C ALA A 99 -28.34 -52.40 14.73
N THR A 100 -28.60 -52.20 16.02
CA THR A 100 -29.92 -52.51 16.62
C THR A 100 -30.87 -51.31 16.61
N SER A 101 -30.35 -50.08 16.76
CA SER A 101 -31.16 -48.85 16.92
C SER A 101 -30.90 -47.78 15.86
N GLY A 102 -30.08 -48.09 14.85
CA GLY A 102 -29.69 -47.16 13.78
C GLY A 102 -28.62 -46.13 14.21
N ASN A 103 -27.92 -45.58 13.22
CA ASN A 103 -26.86 -44.58 13.40
C ASN A 103 -27.44 -43.19 13.72
N LYS A 104 -27.93 -43.01 14.95
CA LYS A 104 -28.46 -41.73 15.46
C LYS A 104 -27.60 -41.23 16.62
N THR A 105 -27.53 -39.92 16.78
CA THR A 105 -26.80 -39.27 17.91
C THR A 105 -27.30 -39.76 19.27
N THR A 106 -28.61 -40.04 19.40
CA THR A 106 -29.21 -40.64 20.60
C THR A 106 -28.73 -42.06 20.87
N SER A 107 -28.62 -42.91 19.84
CA SER A 107 -28.08 -44.26 19.92
C SER A 107 -26.61 -44.26 20.33
N LEU A 108 -25.80 -43.35 19.75
CA LEU A 108 -24.38 -43.19 20.07
C LEU A 108 -24.14 -42.70 21.51
N ARG A 109 -24.95 -41.74 21.99
CA ARG A 109 -24.89 -41.28 23.39
C ARG A 109 -25.27 -42.39 24.35
N ARG A 110 -26.34 -43.14 24.06
CA ARG A 110 -26.75 -44.29 24.87
C ARG A 110 -25.67 -45.38 24.91
N ALA A 111 -25.04 -45.67 23.78
CA ALA A 111 -23.92 -46.60 23.72
C ALA A 111 -22.75 -46.14 24.59
N ALA A 112 -22.39 -44.85 24.54
CA ALA A 112 -21.34 -44.30 25.37
C ALA A 112 -21.68 -44.42 26.88
N THR A 113 -22.90 -44.08 27.29
CA THR A 113 -23.35 -44.25 28.68
C THR A 113 -23.23 -45.70 29.13
N LEU A 114 -23.73 -46.65 28.34
CA LEU A 114 -23.62 -48.08 28.66
C LEU A 114 -22.17 -48.55 28.75
N GLY A 115 -21.31 -48.12 27.82
CA GLY A 115 -19.89 -48.47 27.84
C GLY A 115 -19.17 -47.96 29.08
N TYR A 116 -19.39 -46.69 29.46
CA TYR A 116 -18.79 -46.16 30.68
C TYR A 116 -19.32 -46.82 31.95
N SER A 117 -20.63 -47.07 32.04
CA SER A 117 -21.20 -47.80 33.17
C SER A 117 -20.67 -49.23 33.25
N PHE A 118 -20.43 -49.88 32.12
CA PHE A 118 -19.81 -51.20 32.07
C PHE A 118 -18.37 -51.16 32.60
N PHE A 119 -17.56 -50.18 32.18
CA PHE A 119 -16.18 -50.02 32.69
C PHE A 119 -16.15 -49.74 34.20
N GLU A 120 -17.07 -48.93 34.69
CA GLU A 120 -17.17 -48.60 36.11
C GLU A 120 -17.60 -49.83 36.94
N LEU A 121 -18.61 -50.57 36.51
CA LEU A 121 -19.09 -51.75 37.24
C LEU A 121 -18.14 -52.95 37.15
N ALA A 122 -17.48 -53.15 36.00
CA ALA A 122 -16.62 -54.31 35.78
C ALA A 122 -15.20 -54.12 36.31
N LEU A 123 -14.66 -52.90 36.21
CA LEU A 123 -13.25 -52.62 36.49
C LEU A 123 -13.05 -51.52 37.55
N GLY A 124 -14.13 -50.88 38.02
CA GLY A 124 -14.02 -49.71 38.91
C GLY A 124 -13.52 -48.44 38.22
N VAL A 125 -13.38 -48.45 36.88
CA VAL A 125 -12.83 -47.32 36.13
C VAL A 125 -13.93 -46.30 35.86
N LYS A 126 -13.83 -45.15 36.53
CA LYS A 126 -14.78 -44.04 36.36
C LYS A 126 -14.73 -43.50 34.92
N MET A 127 -15.86 -42.97 34.47
CA MET A 127 -16.00 -42.36 33.13
C MET A 127 -14.87 -41.39 32.77
N ALA A 128 -14.47 -40.50 33.69
CA ALA A 128 -13.43 -39.50 33.45
C ALA A 128 -12.06 -40.14 33.17
N ALA A 129 -11.67 -41.15 33.95
CA ALA A 129 -10.43 -41.89 33.76
C ALA A 129 -10.44 -42.70 32.46
N ALA A 130 -11.54 -43.43 32.19
CA ALA A 130 -11.69 -44.17 30.94
C ALA A 130 -11.55 -43.26 29.70
N ARG A 131 -12.16 -42.06 29.75
CA ARG A 131 -12.06 -41.08 28.67
C ARG A 131 -10.64 -40.57 28.46
N LYS A 132 -9.92 -40.29 29.55
CA LYS A 132 -8.51 -39.86 29.53
C LYS A 132 -7.63 -40.91 28.84
N TYR A 133 -7.76 -42.18 29.24
CA TYR A 133 -6.99 -43.28 28.63
C TYR A 133 -7.30 -43.48 27.15
N MET A 134 -8.59 -43.47 26.76
CA MET A 134 -8.97 -43.60 25.36
C MET A 134 -8.46 -42.44 24.51
N ARG A 135 -8.55 -41.21 25.01
CA ARG A 135 -8.09 -40.00 24.29
C ARG A 135 -6.57 -39.99 24.10
N CYS A 136 -5.80 -40.31 25.13
CA CYS A 136 -4.34 -40.40 25.02
C CYS A 136 -3.92 -41.49 24.03
N TYR A 137 -4.61 -42.63 24.04
CA TYR A 137 -4.36 -43.71 23.09
C TYR A 137 -4.65 -43.29 21.64
N GLU A 138 -5.77 -42.61 21.41
CA GLU A 138 -6.17 -42.13 20.08
C GLU A 138 -5.18 -41.08 19.53
N ALA A 139 -4.79 -40.10 20.35
CA ALA A 139 -3.90 -39.01 19.92
C ALA A 139 -2.44 -39.45 19.70
N PHE A 140 -1.95 -40.45 20.44
CA PHE A 140 -0.53 -40.85 20.39
C PHE A 140 -0.29 -42.26 19.87
N LEU A 141 -1.28 -42.88 19.23
CA LEU A 141 -1.17 -44.25 18.69
C LEU A 141 0.11 -44.45 17.87
N ASP A 142 0.40 -43.48 17.00
CA ASP A 142 1.52 -43.49 16.07
C ASP A 142 2.80 -42.85 16.66
N ASN A 143 2.69 -42.15 17.79
CA ASN A 143 3.82 -41.50 18.47
C ASN A 143 4.23 -42.30 19.71
N THR A 144 4.86 -43.45 19.47
CA THR A 144 5.31 -44.37 20.52
C THR A 144 6.35 -43.77 21.46
N GLU A 145 7.12 -42.78 21.00
CA GLU A 145 8.10 -42.05 21.80
C GLU A 145 7.43 -41.13 22.82
N ALA A 146 6.37 -40.40 22.43
CA ALA A 146 5.60 -39.59 23.37
C ALA A 146 4.99 -40.45 24.50
N ILE A 147 4.49 -41.64 24.18
CA ILE A 147 3.91 -42.56 25.18
C ILE A 147 4.98 -43.03 26.19
N ARG A 148 6.23 -43.22 25.76
CA ARG A 148 7.32 -43.63 26.65
C ARG A 148 7.78 -42.51 27.57
N VAL A 149 7.83 -41.29 27.06
CA VAL A 149 8.45 -40.15 27.74
C VAL A 149 7.46 -39.42 28.66
N PHE A 150 6.19 -39.32 28.29
CA PHE A 150 5.18 -38.59 29.07
C PHE A 150 4.35 -39.51 29.96
N ASN A 151 3.91 -38.98 31.11
CA ASN A 151 2.89 -39.65 31.91
C ASN A 151 1.49 -39.35 31.35
N VAL A 152 0.49 -40.12 31.81
CA VAL A 152 -0.91 -39.99 31.34
C VAL A 152 -1.49 -38.61 31.62
N GLY A 153 -1.06 -37.91 32.68
CA GLY A 153 -1.52 -36.55 32.98
C GLY A 153 -0.97 -35.48 32.03
N GLU A 154 0.20 -35.71 31.44
CA GLU A 154 0.84 -34.84 30.45
C GLU A 154 0.36 -35.17 29.04
N LEU A 155 0.26 -36.46 28.71
CA LEU A 155 -0.39 -36.90 27.46
C LEU A 155 -1.81 -36.36 27.36
N ASP A 156 -2.56 -36.30 28.47
CA ASP A 156 -3.91 -35.75 28.46
C ASP A 156 -3.96 -34.23 28.19
N ILE A 157 -2.89 -33.50 28.51
CA ILE A 157 -2.75 -32.07 28.15
C ILE A 157 -2.44 -31.96 26.66
N LEU A 158 -1.51 -32.79 26.17
CA LEU A 158 -1.05 -32.78 24.78
C LEU A 158 -2.07 -33.39 23.81
N ALA A 159 -2.99 -34.22 24.28
CA ALA A 159 -4.07 -34.83 23.49
C ALA A 159 -5.29 -33.90 23.31
N ALA A 160 -5.16 -32.61 23.59
CA ALA A 160 -6.24 -31.65 23.39
C ALA A 160 -6.31 -31.23 21.91
N ASP A 161 -7.52 -31.06 21.37
CA ASP A 161 -7.78 -30.84 19.94
C ASP A 161 -7.07 -29.63 19.31
N HIS A 162 -6.59 -28.69 20.11
CA HIS A 162 -5.93 -27.46 19.68
C HIS A 162 -4.39 -27.55 19.75
N VAL A 163 -3.85 -28.72 20.12
CA VAL A 163 -2.42 -28.98 20.19
C VAL A 163 -1.97 -29.59 18.87
N THR A 164 -0.93 -29.02 18.27
CA THR A 164 -0.39 -29.50 16.99
C THR A 164 0.72 -30.54 17.20
N ASP A 165 0.95 -31.40 16.21
CA ASP A 165 2.03 -32.39 16.25
C ASP A 165 3.42 -31.72 16.39
N GLU A 166 3.59 -30.52 15.84
CA GLU A 166 4.80 -29.71 15.98
C GLU A 166 5.02 -29.29 17.44
N GLN A 167 3.97 -28.82 18.13
CA GLN A 167 4.05 -28.48 19.56
C GLN A 167 4.39 -29.71 20.40
N VAL A 168 3.79 -30.87 20.10
CA VAL A 168 4.12 -32.14 20.77
C VAL A 168 5.59 -32.50 20.57
N ALA A 169 6.11 -32.37 19.34
CA ALA A 169 7.50 -32.69 19.03
C ALA A 169 8.49 -31.79 19.79
N VAL A 170 8.22 -30.48 19.87
CA VAL A 170 9.05 -29.52 20.61
C VAL A 170 9.04 -29.83 22.11
N ILE A 171 7.87 -30.10 22.68
CA ILE A 171 7.74 -30.44 24.11
C ILE A 171 8.38 -31.79 24.41
N LEU A 172 8.28 -32.76 23.50
CA LEU A 172 8.93 -34.07 23.60
C LEU A 172 10.45 -33.92 23.67
N ALA A 173 11.04 -33.15 22.75
CA ALA A 173 12.47 -32.87 22.75
C ALA A 173 12.93 -32.16 24.04
N ALA A 174 12.13 -31.19 24.52
CA ALA A 174 12.41 -30.50 25.78
C ALA A 174 12.37 -31.44 26.99
N LYS A 175 11.43 -32.40 27.02
CA LYS A 175 11.34 -33.39 28.09
C LYS A 175 12.46 -34.43 28.03
N GLN A 176 12.88 -34.84 26.84
CA GLN A 176 14.04 -35.71 26.69
C GLN A 176 15.34 -35.03 27.15
N ALA A 177 15.45 -33.71 26.94
CA ALA A 177 16.57 -32.91 27.43
C ALA A 177 16.51 -32.64 28.95
N ASN A 178 15.31 -32.61 29.54
CA ASN A 178 15.11 -32.40 30.98
C ASN A 178 14.11 -33.42 31.55
N GLU A 179 14.64 -34.52 32.09
CA GLU A 179 13.86 -35.61 32.68
C GLU A 179 12.99 -35.18 33.89
N HIS A 180 13.35 -34.07 34.54
CA HIS A 180 12.59 -33.52 35.68
C HIS A 180 11.47 -32.56 35.28
N MET A 181 11.21 -32.39 33.98
CA MET A 181 10.16 -31.50 33.50
C MET A 181 8.80 -31.93 34.05
N THR A 182 8.18 -31.03 34.81
CA THR A 182 6.91 -31.31 35.49
C THR A 182 5.74 -31.10 34.54
N ARG A 183 4.57 -31.59 34.95
CA ARG A 183 3.30 -31.35 34.25
C ARG A 183 2.96 -29.86 34.11
N GLU A 184 3.32 -29.04 35.09
CA GLU A 184 3.14 -27.59 35.02
C GLU A 184 4.07 -26.96 33.98
N ASP A 185 5.30 -27.46 33.85
CA ASP A 185 6.25 -26.98 32.85
C ASP A 185 5.80 -27.34 31.43
N VAL A 186 5.27 -28.54 31.22
CA VAL A 186 4.60 -28.96 29.96
C VAL A 186 3.50 -27.97 29.60
N ARG A 187 2.62 -27.63 30.55
CA ARG A 187 1.51 -26.69 30.31
C ARG A 187 2.01 -25.28 29.97
N LYS A 188 3.02 -24.78 30.69
CA LYS A 188 3.60 -23.45 30.44
C LYS A 188 4.29 -23.38 29.08
N MET A 189 5.02 -24.42 28.70
CA MET A 189 5.68 -24.50 27.41
C MET A 189 4.65 -24.51 26.27
N LEU A 190 3.62 -25.33 26.39
CA LEU A 190 2.52 -25.36 25.42
C LEU A 190 1.86 -23.98 25.26
N ALA A 191 1.52 -23.31 26.37
CA ALA A 191 0.94 -21.97 26.32
C ALA A 191 1.89 -20.93 25.68
N THR A 192 3.20 -21.09 25.87
CA THR A 192 4.20 -20.20 25.26
C THR A 192 4.28 -20.42 23.76
N LEU A 193 4.27 -21.67 23.31
CA LEU A 193 4.27 -22.02 21.87
C LEU A 193 3.01 -21.51 21.18
N GLN A 194 1.84 -21.71 21.79
CA GLN A 194 0.57 -21.20 21.27
C GLN A 194 0.59 -19.68 21.11
N LYS A 195 1.09 -18.96 22.12
CA LYS A 195 1.23 -17.50 22.05
C LYS A 195 2.20 -17.05 20.96
N GLN A 196 3.27 -17.82 20.71
CA GLN A 196 4.22 -17.53 19.63
C GLN A 196 3.59 -17.76 18.26
N GLU A 197 2.83 -18.84 18.09
CA GLU A 197 2.11 -19.12 16.83
C GLU A 197 1.04 -18.08 16.54
N GLU A 198 0.27 -17.66 17.55
CA GLU A 198 -0.69 -16.56 17.43
C GLU A 198 0.01 -15.27 16.98
N ALA A 199 1.11 -14.90 17.63
CA ALA A 199 1.89 -13.71 17.24
C ALA A 199 2.47 -13.81 15.82
N LEU A 200 2.90 -15.00 15.39
CA LEU A 200 3.39 -15.23 14.03
C LEU A 200 2.26 -15.18 13.00
N ALA A 201 1.05 -15.63 13.35
CA ALA A 201 -0.12 -15.54 12.49
C ALA A 201 -0.54 -14.07 12.30
N ASP A 202 -0.56 -13.29 13.39
CA ASP A 202 -0.83 -11.86 13.35
C ASP A 202 0.21 -11.13 12.48
N GLN A 203 1.50 -11.40 12.68
CA GLN A 203 2.57 -10.82 11.86
C GLN A 203 2.46 -11.18 10.37
N LYS A 204 2.05 -12.41 10.05
CA LYS A 204 1.81 -12.80 8.65
C LYS A 204 0.64 -12.05 8.05
N ALA A 205 -0.45 -11.88 8.79
CA ALA A 205 -1.60 -11.10 8.33
C ALA A 205 -1.20 -9.63 8.09
N ASP A 206 -0.38 -9.06 8.97
CA ASP A 206 0.16 -7.71 8.78
C ASP A 206 1.05 -7.63 7.53
N LEU A 207 1.95 -8.60 7.31
CA LEU A 207 2.78 -8.67 6.11
C LEU A 207 1.96 -8.77 4.82
N ASP A 208 0.93 -9.62 4.80
CA ASP A 208 0.03 -9.74 3.64
C ASP A 208 -0.72 -8.42 3.37
N ASN A 209 -1.13 -7.71 4.43
CA ASN A 209 -1.74 -6.38 4.31
C ASN A 209 -0.75 -5.34 3.76
N TYR A 210 0.50 -5.34 4.23
CA TYR A 210 1.54 -4.45 3.72
C TYR A 210 1.90 -4.76 2.26
N GLU A 211 1.94 -6.03 1.87
CA GLU A 211 2.18 -6.45 0.48
C GLU A 211 1.06 -5.96 -0.44
N ALA A 212 -0.20 -6.12 -0.03
CA ALA A 212 -1.35 -5.61 -0.77
C ALA A 212 -1.29 -4.08 -0.93
N LEU A 213 -0.99 -3.35 0.16
CA LEU A 213 -0.88 -1.90 0.14
C LEU A 213 0.27 -1.41 -0.75
N LEU A 214 1.38 -2.14 -0.78
CA LEU A 214 2.53 -1.83 -1.62
C LEU A 214 2.22 -2.02 -3.11
N GLU A 215 1.53 -3.10 -3.49
CA GLU A 215 1.12 -3.33 -4.88
C GLU A 215 0.06 -2.29 -5.34
N ASP A 216 -0.87 -1.90 -4.47
CA ASP A 216 -1.80 -0.80 -4.73
C ASP A 216 -1.05 0.53 -4.92
N SER A 217 -0.09 0.84 -4.03
CA SER A 217 0.74 2.04 -4.11
C SER A 217 1.55 2.09 -5.41
N LYS A 218 2.16 0.97 -5.80
CA LYS A 218 2.93 0.84 -7.05
C LYS A 218 2.06 1.02 -8.29
N THR A 219 0.84 0.48 -8.27
CA THR A 219 -0.13 0.68 -9.36
C THR A 219 -0.55 2.14 -9.47
N ALA A 220 -0.85 2.79 -8.33
CA ALA A 220 -1.17 4.21 -8.28
C ALA A 220 0.00 5.08 -8.78
N GLN A 221 1.24 4.75 -8.39
CA GLN A 221 2.44 5.44 -8.85
C GLN A 221 2.60 5.31 -10.37
N ARG A 222 2.43 4.13 -10.94
CA ARG A 222 2.51 3.93 -12.40
C ARG A 222 1.49 4.78 -13.15
N VAL A 223 0.26 4.84 -12.66
CA VAL A 223 -0.79 5.69 -13.26
C VAL A 223 -0.42 7.17 -13.18
N ALA A 224 0.13 7.61 -12.04
CA ALA A 224 0.59 8.99 -11.88
C ALA A 224 1.76 9.33 -12.82
N GLU A 225 2.71 8.41 -13.00
CA GLU A 225 3.83 8.56 -13.94
C GLU A 225 3.35 8.64 -15.41
N ASP A 226 2.41 7.78 -15.80
CA ASP A 226 1.82 7.80 -17.15
C ASP A 226 1.10 9.13 -17.42
N GLU A 227 0.34 9.66 -16.46
CA GLU A 227 -0.35 10.94 -16.60
C GLU A 227 0.62 12.13 -16.59
N ALA A 228 1.68 12.11 -15.76
CA ALA A 228 2.72 13.13 -15.78
C ALA A 228 3.41 13.21 -17.15
N ASN A 229 3.75 12.05 -17.73
CA ASN A 229 4.32 11.97 -19.08
C ASN A 229 3.38 12.54 -20.14
N ARG A 230 2.07 12.26 -20.03
CA ARG A 230 1.06 12.82 -20.94
C ARG A 230 0.97 14.34 -20.82
N LEU A 231 0.94 14.88 -19.60
CA LEU A 231 0.88 16.33 -19.36
C LEU A 231 2.15 17.02 -19.88
N GLN A 232 3.32 16.40 -19.72
CA GLN A 232 4.57 16.90 -20.28
C GLN A 232 4.51 16.98 -21.81
N GLN A 233 3.97 15.96 -22.48
CA GLN A 233 3.76 15.99 -23.93
C GLN A 233 2.82 17.11 -24.36
N GLN A 234 1.78 17.41 -23.57
CA GLN A 234 0.88 18.53 -23.85
C GLN A 234 1.59 19.88 -23.71
N LEU A 235 2.42 20.06 -22.68
CA LEU A 235 3.24 21.27 -22.53
C LEU A 235 4.24 21.44 -23.68
N ASP A 236 4.84 20.35 -24.15
CA ASP A 236 5.74 20.39 -25.30
C ASP A 236 4.99 20.73 -26.60
N ALA A 237 3.74 20.27 -26.73
CA ALA A 237 2.89 20.64 -27.85
C ALA A 237 2.51 22.14 -27.83
N THR A 238 2.18 22.70 -26.65
CA THR A 238 1.94 24.14 -26.53
C THR A 238 3.20 24.95 -26.80
N ALA A 239 4.37 24.46 -26.38
CA ALA A 239 5.66 25.08 -26.70
C ALA A 239 5.84 25.28 -28.21
N LYS A 240 5.53 24.24 -28.99
CA LYS A 240 5.63 24.28 -30.45
C LYS A 240 4.67 25.29 -31.06
N LEU A 241 3.44 25.37 -30.56
CA LEU A 241 2.47 26.37 -31.02
C LEU A 241 2.96 27.81 -30.75
N ILE A 242 3.55 28.06 -29.57
CA ILE A 242 4.13 29.38 -29.28
C ILE A 242 5.31 29.68 -30.21
N ALA A 243 6.19 28.71 -30.46
CA ALA A 243 7.30 28.88 -31.39
C ALA A 243 6.83 29.16 -32.84
N GLU A 244 5.76 28.52 -33.29
CA GLU A 244 5.13 28.80 -34.59
C GLU A 244 4.57 30.24 -34.65
N LYS A 245 3.96 30.71 -33.57
CA LYS A 245 3.47 32.09 -33.43
C LYS A 245 4.59 33.12 -33.41
N GLU A 246 5.70 32.83 -32.73
CA GLU A 246 6.92 33.65 -32.76
C GLU A 246 7.48 33.76 -34.18
N ALA A 247 7.56 32.66 -34.91
CA ALA A 247 7.99 32.67 -36.30
C ALA A 247 7.01 33.46 -37.20
N GLN A 248 5.71 33.42 -36.91
CA GLN A 248 4.72 34.25 -37.59
C GLN A 248 4.93 35.75 -37.29
N LEU A 249 5.19 36.11 -36.02
CA LEU A 249 5.49 37.48 -35.62
C LEU A 249 6.75 38.01 -36.32
N GLN A 250 7.82 37.22 -36.38
CA GLN A 250 9.05 37.61 -37.09
C GLN A 250 8.83 37.87 -38.59
N ARG A 251 7.96 37.08 -39.24
CA ARG A 251 7.56 37.33 -40.64
C ARG A 251 6.78 38.64 -40.76
N MET A 252 5.91 38.92 -39.80
CA MET A 252 5.13 40.17 -39.76
C MET A 252 6.03 41.38 -39.50
N ASP A 253 7.04 41.27 -38.64
CA ASP A 253 8.06 42.31 -38.41
C ASP A 253 8.85 42.63 -39.68
N SER A 254 9.26 41.58 -40.41
CA SER A 254 9.95 41.72 -41.68
C SER A 254 9.07 42.43 -42.72
N TYR A 255 7.79 42.06 -42.79
CA TYR A 255 6.81 42.70 -43.68
C TYR A 255 6.55 44.17 -43.29
N TYR A 256 6.37 44.47 -42.00
CA TYR A 256 6.21 45.83 -41.48
C TYR A 256 7.41 46.70 -41.87
N THR A 257 8.63 46.22 -41.62
CA THR A 257 9.87 46.95 -41.94
C THR A 257 9.99 47.23 -43.43
N GLY A 258 9.64 46.26 -44.29
CA GLY A 258 9.61 46.45 -45.73
C GLY A 258 8.58 47.49 -46.17
N ARG A 259 7.38 47.50 -45.58
CA ARG A 259 6.35 48.52 -45.85
C ARG A 259 6.75 49.90 -45.37
N GLN A 260 7.40 50.00 -44.22
CA GLN A 260 7.92 51.25 -43.67
C GLN A 260 8.99 51.87 -44.58
N ALA A 261 9.92 51.06 -45.10
CA ALA A 261 10.89 51.51 -46.09
C ALA A 261 10.22 51.97 -47.40
N GLY A 262 9.18 51.25 -47.85
CA GLY A 262 8.36 51.65 -49.00
C GLY A 262 7.66 53.00 -48.80
N LEU A 263 7.15 53.26 -47.59
CA LEU A 263 6.54 54.54 -47.23
C LEU A 263 7.55 55.70 -47.30
N ALA A 264 8.76 55.49 -46.77
CA ALA A 264 9.83 56.49 -46.83
C ALA A 264 10.25 56.82 -48.28
N ASN A 265 10.22 55.84 -49.18
CA ASN A 265 10.46 56.07 -50.60
C ASN A 265 9.33 56.90 -51.25
N LEU A 266 8.07 56.60 -50.93
CA LEU A 266 6.92 57.38 -51.41
C LEU A 266 6.96 58.83 -50.91
N GLU A 267 7.30 59.04 -49.64
CA GLU A 267 7.48 60.38 -49.06
C GLU A 267 8.57 61.18 -49.78
N LYS A 268 9.67 60.52 -50.17
CA LYS A 268 10.74 61.13 -50.95
C LYS A 268 10.27 61.48 -52.37
N ASP A 269 9.60 60.57 -53.06
CA ASP A 269 9.09 60.79 -54.41
C ASP A 269 8.10 61.96 -54.45
N LEU A 270 7.23 62.06 -53.44
CA LEU A 270 6.30 63.18 -53.27
C LEU A 270 7.05 64.51 -53.09
N ALA A 271 8.06 64.56 -52.22
CA ALA A 271 8.87 65.75 -52.00
C ALA A 271 9.66 66.18 -53.26
N ASP A 272 10.12 65.23 -54.09
CA ASP A 272 10.81 65.54 -55.34
C ASP A 272 9.84 66.02 -56.43
N LYS A 273 8.59 65.51 -56.46
CA LYS A 273 7.53 66.00 -57.36
C LYS A 273 7.07 67.41 -56.98
N ASP A 274 6.93 67.71 -55.69
CA ASP A 274 6.61 69.05 -55.19
C ASP A 274 7.63 70.10 -55.67
N LYS A 275 8.93 69.79 -55.56
CA LYS A 275 10.00 70.68 -56.05
C LYS A 275 9.90 70.93 -57.56
N GLU A 276 9.56 69.91 -58.33
CA GLU A 276 9.43 70.04 -59.79
C GLU A 276 8.19 70.87 -60.17
N ILE A 277 7.06 70.72 -59.46
CA ILE A 277 5.88 71.57 -59.63
C ILE A 277 6.20 73.03 -59.27
N ALA A 278 6.95 73.27 -58.20
CA ALA A 278 7.41 74.61 -57.83
C ALA A 278 8.25 75.24 -58.95
N ARG A 279 9.23 74.50 -59.51
CA ARG A 279 10.04 74.94 -60.65
C ARG A 279 9.19 75.27 -61.88
N LEU A 280 8.26 74.38 -62.25
CA LEU A 280 7.39 74.60 -63.41
C LEU A 280 6.48 75.82 -63.22
N ASN A 281 6.00 76.06 -62.00
CA ASN A 281 5.23 77.25 -61.66
C ASN A 281 6.06 78.54 -61.77
N GLU A 282 7.32 78.52 -61.32
CA GLU A 282 8.25 79.64 -61.49
C GLU A 282 8.49 79.93 -62.98
N GLU A 283 8.73 78.92 -63.81
CA GLU A 283 8.93 79.05 -65.26
C GLU A 283 7.68 79.60 -65.96
N ARG A 284 6.49 79.08 -65.59
CA ARG A 284 5.20 79.56 -66.08
C ARG A 284 4.96 81.02 -65.73
N ASN A 285 5.30 81.44 -64.51
CA ASN A 285 5.19 82.84 -64.06
C ASN A 285 6.20 83.75 -64.77
N ALA A 286 7.42 83.26 -65.02
CA ALA A 286 8.43 84.00 -65.79
C ALA A 286 7.97 84.25 -67.24
N LEU A 287 7.30 83.27 -67.87
CA LEU A 287 6.71 83.42 -69.20
C LEU A 287 5.53 84.41 -69.21
N LEU A 288 4.68 84.41 -68.18
CA LEU A 288 3.58 85.38 -68.05
C LEU A 288 4.06 86.82 -67.87
N ASN A 289 5.17 87.00 -67.16
CA ASN A 289 5.71 88.32 -66.83
C ASN A 289 6.72 88.84 -67.87
N ARG A 290 6.94 88.11 -68.97
CA ARG A 290 7.83 88.54 -70.06
C ARG A 290 7.20 89.72 -70.80
N LYS A 291 7.89 90.86 -70.83
CA LYS A 291 7.43 92.06 -71.55
C LYS A 291 7.21 91.75 -73.05
N PRO A 292 6.07 92.16 -73.65
CA PRO A 292 5.78 91.86 -75.05
C PRO A 292 6.71 92.64 -75.98
N GLU A 293 7.43 91.94 -76.85
CA GLU A 293 8.08 92.56 -78.02
C GLU A 293 6.99 92.87 -79.07
N VAL A 294 6.81 94.15 -79.38
CA VAL A 294 5.78 94.62 -80.30
C VAL A 294 6.20 94.31 -81.75
N GLN A 295 5.67 93.24 -82.33
CA GLN A 295 5.54 93.07 -83.78
C GLN A 295 4.06 92.85 -84.11
N ILE A 296 3.51 93.69 -84.99
CA ILE A 296 2.12 93.65 -85.41
C ILE A 296 1.91 92.43 -86.33
N LYS A 297 1.31 91.35 -85.81
CA LYS A 297 0.65 90.30 -86.60
C LYS A 297 -0.46 89.66 -85.77
N GLU A 298 -1.54 89.29 -86.46
CA GLU A 298 -2.82 88.79 -85.94
C GLU A 298 -2.73 87.79 -84.79
N VAL A 299 -3.62 88.01 -83.82
CA VAL A 299 -3.80 87.27 -82.58
C VAL A 299 -4.61 86.01 -82.85
N GLU A 300 -4.04 84.86 -82.51
CA GLU A 300 -4.63 83.85 -81.62
C GLU A 300 -3.73 82.62 -81.66
N THR A 301 -2.85 82.51 -80.67
CA THR A 301 -2.46 81.22 -80.09
C THR A 301 -1.55 81.53 -78.93
N THR A 302 -1.93 81.01 -77.77
CA THR A 302 -1.06 80.92 -76.60
C THR A 302 0.34 80.46 -77.07
N PRO A 303 1.45 81.08 -76.61
CA PRO A 303 2.79 80.68 -77.03
C PRO A 303 2.95 79.17 -76.86
N ALA A 304 3.44 78.44 -77.87
CA ALA A 304 3.48 76.98 -77.87
C ALA A 304 4.17 76.37 -76.62
N GLY A 305 5.18 77.06 -76.07
CA GLY A 305 5.84 76.68 -74.81
C GLY A 305 4.93 76.76 -73.57
N PHE A 306 3.95 77.66 -73.55
CA PHE A 306 3.02 77.81 -72.43
C PHE A 306 2.00 76.66 -72.36
N LYS A 307 1.48 76.19 -73.51
CA LYS A 307 0.61 74.99 -73.56
C LYS A 307 1.36 73.76 -73.05
N SER A 308 2.60 73.57 -73.49
CA SER A 308 3.44 72.44 -73.07
C SER A 308 3.75 72.45 -71.56
N ILE A 309 4.01 73.61 -70.96
CA ILE A 309 4.23 73.74 -69.51
C ILE A 309 2.93 73.54 -68.74
N SER A 310 1.80 74.05 -69.24
CA SER A 310 0.48 73.87 -68.61
C SER A 310 0.06 72.39 -68.58
N GLU A 311 0.20 71.67 -69.71
CA GLU A 311 -0.06 70.23 -69.80
C GLU A 311 0.87 69.43 -68.89
N SER A 312 2.14 69.85 -68.77
CA SER A 312 3.11 69.23 -67.86
C SER A 312 2.77 69.46 -66.38
N LEU A 313 2.33 70.66 -66.01
CA LEU A 313 1.86 70.98 -64.66
C LEU A 313 0.60 70.19 -64.29
N GLU A 314 -0.37 70.10 -65.20
CA GLU A 314 -1.60 69.30 -64.98
C GLU A 314 -1.26 67.82 -64.77
N LYS A 315 -0.39 67.26 -65.60
CA LYS A 315 0.07 65.88 -65.46
C LYS A 315 0.79 65.65 -64.12
N ARG A 316 1.70 66.55 -63.73
CA ARG A 316 2.47 66.43 -62.47
C ARG A 316 1.59 66.61 -61.24
N ASN A 317 0.60 67.50 -61.28
CA ASN A 317 -0.39 67.66 -60.22
C ASN A 317 -1.27 66.41 -60.08
N ALA A 318 -1.66 65.77 -61.19
CA ALA A 318 -2.42 64.52 -61.16
C ALA A 318 -1.59 63.37 -60.56
N GLU A 319 -0.31 63.25 -60.94
CA GLU A 319 0.63 62.28 -60.37
C GLU A 319 0.87 62.53 -58.87
N LEU A 320 1.00 63.79 -58.45
CA LEU A 320 1.20 64.16 -57.04
C LEU A 320 -0.02 63.78 -56.20
N LYS A 321 -1.23 64.09 -56.68
CA LYS A 321 -2.47 63.71 -56.00
C LYS A 321 -2.60 62.19 -55.84
N GLN A 322 -2.23 61.42 -56.87
CA GLN A 322 -2.21 59.95 -56.77
C GLN A 322 -1.19 59.46 -55.73
N LEU A 323 -0.02 60.08 -55.65
CA LEU A 323 0.99 59.76 -54.63
C LEU A 323 0.50 60.11 -53.22
N GLU A 324 -0.16 61.26 -53.03
CA GLU A 324 -0.78 61.65 -51.75
C GLU A 324 -1.83 60.64 -51.28
N ASP A 325 -2.74 60.23 -52.17
CA ASP A 325 -3.78 59.24 -51.86
C ASP A 325 -3.15 57.88 -51.46
N GLN A 326 -2.14 57.43 -52.20
CA GLN A 326 -1.39 56.20 -51.88
C GLN A 326 -0.65 56.30 -50.54
N LEU A 327 -0.12 57.47 -50.21
CA LEU A 327 0.62 57.70 -48.98
C LEU A 327 -0.31 57.63 -47.77
N VAL A 328 -1.50 58.24 -47.85
CA VAL A 328 -2.53 58.15 -46.80
C VAL A 328 -2.96 56.69 -46.59
N GLU A 329 -3.24 55.95 -47.67
CA GLU A 329 -3.62 54.55 -47.60
C GLU A 329 -2.51 53.70 -46.95
N ARG A 330 -1.26 53.89 -47.34
CA ARG A 330 -0.11 53.13 -46.84
C ARG A 330 0.25 53.47 -45.38
N ARG A 331 0.04 54.72 -44.95
CA ARG A 331 0.16 55.10 -43.53
C ARG A 331 -0.89 54.41 -42.68
N ALA A 332 -2.15 54.42 -43.13
CA ALA A 332 -3.24 53.74 -42.42
C ALA A 332 -3.02 52.21 -42.35
N GLU A 333 -2.47 51.59 -43.41
CA GLU A 333 -2.09 50.18 -43.41
C GLU A 333 -0.96 49.89 -42.39
N LEU A 334 0.07 50.73 -42.31
CA LEU A 334 1.17 50.57 -41.36
C LEU A 334 0.73 50.72 -39.91
N GLU A 335 -0.14 51.68 -39.59
CA GLU A 335 -0.67 51.85 -38.24
C GLU A 335 -1.46 50.62 -37.77
N ARG A 336 -2.29 50.04 -38.65
CA ARG A 336 -3.01 48.79 -38.37
C ARG A 336 -2.04 47.64 -38.13
N LEU A 337 -1.04 47.49 -38.99
CA LEU A 337 -0.07 46.40 -38.90
C LEU A 337 0.83 46.51 -37.66
N GLU A 338 1.14 47.73 -37.21
CA GLU A 338 1.80 47.97 -35.92
C GLU A 338 0.91 47.62 -34.72
N ALA A 339 -0.37 47.96 -34.76
CA ALA A 339 -1.30 47.59 -33.69
C ALA A 339 -1.45 46.07 -33.57
N ASP A 340 -1.60 45.37 -34.70
CA ASP A 340 -1.70 43.91 -34.73
C ASP A 340 -0.41 43.24 -34.24
N ARG A 341 0.76 43.77 -34.62
CA ARG A 341 2.06 43.32 -34.14
C ARG A 341 2.23 43.48 -32.64
N LYS A 342 1.88 44.65 -32.08
CA LYS A 342 1.95 44.86 -30.63
C LYS A 342 1.02 43.91 -29.87
N LYS A 343 -0.18 43.68 -30.41
CA LYS A 343 -1.15 42.74 -29.83
C LYS A 343 -0.61 41.30 -29.84
N GLU A 344 -0.11 40.81 -30.97
CA GLU A 344 0.41 39.44 -31.08
C GLU A 344 1.68 39.25 -30.25
N ALA A 345 2.58 40.25 -30.22
CA ALA A 345 3.77 40.22 -29.36
C ALA A 345 3.41 40.13 -27.87
N GLY A 346 2.44 40.92 -27.40
CA GLY A 346 1.97 40.86 -26.02
C GLY A 346 1.30 39.52 -25.69
N ALA A 347 0.56 38.93 -26.62
CA ALA A 347 -0.05 37.62 -26.44
C ALA A 347 0.99 36.50 -26.33
N ILE A 348 2.03 36.52 -27.18
CA ILE A 348 3.14 35.57 -27.13
C ILE A 348 3.94 35.70 -25.83
N GLU A 349 4.23 36.92 -25.39
CA GLU A 349 4.96 37.15 -24.13
C GLU A 349 4.17 36.63 -22.92
N ALA A 350 2.86 36.87 -22.90
CA ALA A 350 1.98 36.32 -21.87
C ALA A 350 1.94 34.79 -21.92
N ALA A 351 1.84 34.19 -23.11
CA ALA A 351 1.85 32.75 -23.29
C ALA A 351 3.16 32.10 -22.82
N ASN A 352 4.32 32.70 -23.16
CA ASN A 352 5.63 32.27 -22.70
C ASN A 352 5.75 32.33 -21.16
N ARG A 353 5.24 33.39 -20.54
CA ARG A 353 5.23 33.50 -19.07
C ARG A 353 4.38 32.42 -18.41
N VAL A 354 3.19 32.16 -18.94
CA VAL A 354 2.32 31.07 -18.46
C VAL A 354 3.02 29.72 -18.63
N GLN A 355 3.62 29.47 -19.79
CA GLN A 355 4.29 28.21 -20.06
C GLN A 355 5.47 27.97 -19.10
N ALA A 356 6.31 28.98 -18.87
CA ALA A 356 7.43 28.87 -17.93
C ALA A 356 6.94 28.59 -16.50
N ALA A 357 5.91 29.31 -16.04
CA ALA A 357 5.33 29.09 -14.72
C ALA A 357 4.71 27.69 -14.57
N MET A 358 4.03 27.18 -15.61
CA MET A 358 3.45 25.84 -15.60
C MET A 358 4.52 24.73 -15.58
N GLN A 359 5.62 24.89 -16.32
CA GLN A 359 6.74 23.95 -16.29
C GLN A 359 7.42 23.91 -14.90
N GLU A 360 7.64 25.07 -14.29
CA GLU A 360 8.22 25.16 -12.95
C GLU A 360 7.30 24.54 -11.88
N ALA A 361 5.99 24.78 -11.98
CA ALA A 361 4.99 24.18 -11.11
C ALA A 361 4.97 22.65 -11.24
N LEU A 362 5.02 22.11 -12.47
CA LEU A 362 5.03 20.67 -12.72
C LEU A 362 6.25 20.00 -12.07
N SER A 363 7.45 20.56 -12.32
CA SER A 363 8.70 20.04 -11.76
C SER A 363 8.71 20.08 -10.23
N SER A 364 8.19 21.15 -9.64
CA SER A 364 8.09 21.27 -8.18
C SER A 364 7.11 20.24 -7.59
N PHE A 365 6.00 19.98 -8.28
CA PHE A 365 5.02 19.00 -7.86
C PHE A 365 5.55 17.56 -7.93
N GLU A 366 6.30 17.19 -8.97
CA GLU A 366 6.97 15.89 -9.07
C GLU A 366 7.91 15.64 -7.88
N GLN A 367 8.73 16.64 -7.52
CA GLN A 367 9.60 16.56 -6.35
C GLN A 367 8.82 16.43 -5.04
N PHE A 368 7.70 17.15 -4.91
CA PHE A 368 6.82 17.06 -3.75
C PHE A 368 6.17 15.67 -3.65
N ALA A 369 5.63 15.14 -4.74
CA ALA A 369 4.99 13.82 -4.79
C ALA A 369 5.95 12.69 -4.39
N GLY A 370 7.21 12.74 -4.86
CA GLY A 370 8.24 11.79 -4.45
C GLY A 370 8.54 11.85 -2.95
N LYS A 371 8.68 13.05 -2.39
CA LYS A 371 8.88 13.23 -0.93
C LYS A 371 7.69 12.78 -0.10
N LEU A 372 6.47 13.03 -0.58
CA LEU A 372 5.24 12.61 0.09
C LEU A 372 5.13 11.08 0.14
N SER A 373 5.41 10.40 -0.97
CA SER A 373 5.38 8.94 -1.03
C SER A 373 6.38 8.31 -0.05
N LEU A 374 7.60 8.85 0.01
CA LEU A 374 8.61 8.40 0.98
C LEU A 374 8.16 8.63 2.43
N ALA A 375 7.54 9.78 2.72
CA ALA A 375 7.03 10.08 4.05
C ALA A 375 5.87 9.15 4.44
N GLN A 376 4.97 8.81 3.52
CA GLN A 376 3.88 7.87 3.77
C GLN A 376 4.39 6.48 4.13
N VAL A 377 5.37 5.95 3.39
CA VAL A 377 6.00 4.66 3.71
C VAL A 377 6.66 4.71 5.08
N ALA A 378 7.38 5.79 5.41
CA ALA A 378 8.03 5.95 6.70
C ALA A 378 7.03 5.99 7.87
N VAL A 379 5.87 6.66 7.69
CA VAL A 379 4.80 6.69 8.68
C VAL A 379 4.18 5.30 8.87
N GLN A 380 3.92 4.59 7.77
CA GLN A 380 3.33 3.24 7.81
C GLN A 380 4.25 2.20 8.45
N ALA A 381 5.56 2.37 8.33
CA ALA A 381 6.57 1.53 8.97
C ALA A 381 6.83 1.90 10.44
N SER A 382 6.21 2.96 10.97
CA SER A 382 6.39 3.38 12.36
C SER A 382 5.36 2.73 13.28
N ASP A 383 5.79 2.31 14.48
CA ASP A 383 4.90 1.72 15.50
C ASP A 383 3.93 2.75 16.15
N GLY A 384 3.90 3.99 15.65
CA GLY A 384 3.27 5.15 16.28
C GLY A 384 2.39 5.98 15.34
N LEU A 385 1.57 5.35 14.49
CA LEU A 385 0.70 5.99 13.49
C LEU A 385 -0.07 7.21 14.04
N GLY A 386 -0.65 7.11 15.24
CA GLY A 386 -1.42 8.20 15.86
C GLY A 386 -0.60 9.45 16.21
N GLN A 387 0.73 9.34 16.32
CA GLN A 387 1.60 10.51 16.56
C GLN A 387 1.80 11.35 15.30
N HIS A 388 1.61 10.76 14.13
CA HIS A 388 1.82 11.41 12.83
C HIS A 388 0.51 11.86 12.16
N GLU A 389 -0.63 11.42 12.66
CA GLU A 389 -1.98 11.76 12.15
C GLU A 389 -2.20 13.27 11.97
N PRO A 390 -1.90 14.18 12.94
CA PRO A 390 -2.15 15.61 12.76
C PRO A 390 -1.33 16.25 11.63
N LEU A 391 -0.13 15.73 11.37
CA LEU A 391 0.72 16.21 10.27
C LEU A 391 0.14 15.78 8.91
N ILE A 392 -0.34 14.55 8.82
CA ILE A 392 -0.97 14.01 7.61
C ILE A 392 -2.28 14.77 7.32
N GLU A 393 -3.09 15.04 8.34
CA GLU A 393 -4.32 15.83 8.19
C GLU A 393 -4.04 17.26 7.70
N THR A 394 -3.02 17.91 8.26
CA THR A 394 -2.60 19.25 7.83
C THR A 394 -2.18 19.25 6.37
N LEU A 395 -1.38 18.27 5.96
CA LEU A 395 -0.93 18.13 4.58
C LEU A 395 -2.12 17.87 3.63
N ALA A 396 -3.04 16.99 4.01
CA ALA A 396 -4.24 16.70 3.24
C ALA A 396 -5.13 17.94 3.06
N ALA A 397 -5.27 18.76 4.11
CA ALA A 397 -5.99 20.03 4.03
C ALA A 397 -5.34 21.02 3.05
N MET A 398 -4.00 21.12 3.07
CA MET A 398 -3.25 21.96 2.12
C MET A 398 -3.45 21.48 0.67
N MET A 399 -3.37 20.17 0.42
CA MET A 399 -3.58 19.61 -0.92
C MET A 399 -5.01 19.84 -1.43
N ARG A 400 -6.03 19.66 -0.57
CA ARG A 400 -7.43 19.94 -0.93
C ARG A 400 -7.65 21.41 -1.31
N LYS A 401 -7.04 22.33 -0.57
CA LYS A 401 -7.11 23.76 -0.89
C LYS A 401 -6.53 24.03 -2.28
N GLN A 402 -5.33 23.51 -2.57
CA GLN A 402 -4.69 23.70 -3.87
C GLN A 402 -5.48 23.07 -5.02
N LEU A 403 -6.04 21.88 -4.81
CA LEU A 403 -6.93 21.24 -5.79
C LEU A 403 -8.15 22.12 -6.10
N SER A 404 -8.79 22.69 -5.07
CA SER A 404 -9.94 23.58 -5.25
C SER A 404 -9.58 24.86 -6.02
N GLU A 405 -8.39 25.42 -5.79
CA GLU A 405 -7.89 26.58 -6.55
C GLU A 405 -7.69 26.22 -8.03
N ILE A 406 -7.10 25.06 -8.33
CA ILE A 406 -6.91 24.56 -9.70
C ILE A 406 -8.25 24.30 -10.40
N GLU A 407 -9.18 23.61 -9.74
CA GLU A 407 -10.52 23.33 -10.28
C GLU A 407 -11.30 24.62 -10.56
N THR A 408 -11.15 25.62 -9.70
CA THR A 408 -11.77 26.94 -9.92
C THR A 408 -11.15 27.62 -11.14
N GLY A 409 -9.83 27.54 -11.30
CA GLY A 409 -9.13 28.02 -12.49
C GLY A 409 -9.63 27.34 -13.77
N LEU A 410 -9.79 26.02 -13.75
CA LEU A 410 -10.30 25.23 -14.88
C LEU A 410 -11.74 25.59 -15.28
N ARG A 411 -12.60 25.95 -14.33
CA ARG A 411 -13.98 26.41 -14.64
C ARG A 411 -14.04 27.79 -15.30
N ASN A 412 -12.98 28.58 -15.15
CA ASN A 412 -12.90 29.93 -15.69
C ASN A 412 -12.16 30.01 -17.04
N LEU A 413 -11.57 28.90 -17.49
CA LEU A 413 -11.02 28.69 -18.84
C LEU A 413 -12.11 28.19 -19.78
#